data_AF-A0A507ZX06-F1
#
_entry.id   AF-A0A507ZX06-F1
#
_cell.length_a   1.000
_cell.length_b   1.000
_cell.length_c   1.000
_cell.angle_alpha   90.00
_cell.angle_beta   90.00
_cell.angle_gamma   90.00
#
_symmetry.space_group_name_H-M   'P 1'
#
loop_
_entity.id
_entity.type
_entity.pdbx_description
1 polymer ?
#
loop_
_entity_poly.entity_id
_entity_poly.type
_entity_poly.pdbx_seq_one_letter_code
_entity_poly.pdbx_strand_id
1 'polypeptide(L)'
;MENQKLPNATIALVLAIISFIGCCFWGLGGIILAGIALYLANRDKALYIQNPEFYDNYGQVKTARILAIISLVLSALTLITMIVTLISLGGIEAYFDMIEEMQREYGQQVS
;
A
#
# COMPACT_ATOMS: atom_id res chain seq x y z
N MET A 1 -36.46 12.52 2.84
CA MET A 1 -35.53 12.56 1.70
C MET A 1 -34.77 11.25 1.69
N GLU A 2 -34.57 10.65 0.53
CA GLU A 2 -33.80 9.39 0.41
C GLU A 2 -32.32 9.71 0.64
N ASN A 3 -31.68 9.08 1.62
CA ASN A 3 -30.25 9.25 1.87
C ASN A 3 -29.47 8.67 0.68
N GLN A 4 -28.56 9.46 0.12
CA GLN A 4 -27.68 9.02 -0.95
C GLN A 4 -26.40 8.38 -0.41
N LYS A 5 -25.75 7.57 -1.23
CA LYS A 5 -24.44 6.99 -0.90
C LYS A 5 -23.32 7.89 -1.40
N LEU A 6 -22.31 8.11 -0.58
CA LEU A 6 -21.06 8.75 -0.99
C LEU A 6 -20.42 7.94 -2.12
N PRO A 7 -20.03 8.61 -3.23
CA PRO A 7 -19.67 7.94 -4.49
C PRO A 7 -18.35 7.18 -4.40
N ASN A 8 -17.39 7.61 -3.57
CA ASN A 8 -16.09 6.99 -3.47
C ASN A 8 -15.96 6.02 -2.28
N ALA A 9 -17.00 5.85 -1.46
CA ALA A 9 -16.94 5.05 -0.24
C ALA A 9 -16.58 3.57 -0.52
N THR A 10 -17.27 2.93 -1.46
CA THR A 10 -17.02 1.55 -1.85
C THR A 10 -15.66 1.41 -2.53
N ILE A 11 -15.34 2.32 -3.45
CA ILE A 11 -14.08 2.28 -4.22
C ILE A 11 -12.89 2.45 -3.28
N ALA A 12 -12.92 3.43 -2.38
CA ALA A 12 -11.87 3.66 -1.39
C ALA A 12 -11.69 2.46 -0.45
N LEU A 13 -12.78 1.82 -0.02
CA LEU A 13 -12.72 0.63 0.83
C LEU A 13 -12.06 -0.55 0.10
N VAL A 14 -12.47 -0.83 -1.13
CA VAL A 14 -11.89 -1.91 -1.95
C VAL A 14 -10.42 -1.64 -2.26
N LEU A 15 -10.05 -0.42 -2.65
CA LEU A 15 -8.65 -0.05 -2.87
C LEU A 15 -7.79 -0.20 -1.60
N ALA A 16 -8.32 0.15 -0.42
CA ALA A 16 -7.61 -0.01 0.84
C ALA A 16 -7.34 -1.49 1.18
N ILE A 17 -8.32 -2.37 0.94
CA ILE A 17 -8.18 -3.82 1.16
C ILE A 17 -7.19 -4.43 0.16
N ILE A 18 -7.30 -4.07 -1.12
CA ILE A 18 -6.37 -4.55 -2.16
C ILE A 18 -4.94 -4.08 -1.85
N SER A 19 -4.77 -2.82 -1.41
CA SER A 19 -3.47 -2.29 -0.98
C SER A 19 -2.91 -3.06 0.22
N PHE A 20 -3.75 -3.38 1.21
CA PHE A 20 -3.35 -4.16 2.37
C PHE A 20 -2.80 -5.55 1.99
N ILE A 21 -3.49 -6.25 1.08
CA ILE A 21 -3.02 -7.55 0.57
C ILE A 21 -1.79 -7.36 -0.33
N GLY A 22 -1.78 -6.32 -1.15
CA GLY A 22 -0.70 -6.01 -2.10
C GLY A 22 0.59 -5.51 -1.47
N CYS A 23 0.59 -5.11 -0.20
CA CYS A 23 1.76 -4.53 0.46
C CYS A 23 2.96 -5.50 0.52
N CYS A 24 2.72 -6.81 0.55
CA CYS A 24 3.76 -7.84 0.61
C CYS A 24 4.20 -8.35 -0.77
N PHE A 25 3.36 -8.21 -1.81
CA PHE A 25 3.59 -8.86 -3.11
C PHE A 25 4.02 -7.87 -4.20
N TRP A 26 3.59 -6.61 -4.12
CA TRP A 26 3.81 -5.60 -5.17
C TRP A 26 4.68 -4.41 -4.73
N GLY A 27 5.31 -4.50 -3.55
CA GLY A 27 6.25 -3.49 -3.05
C GLY A 27 5.68 -2.07 -3.06
N LEU A 28 6.34 -1.17 -3.79
CA LEU A 28 5.96 0.26 -3.95
C LEU A 28 4.52 0.47 -4.46
N GLY A 29 3.95 -0.49 -5.20
CA GLY A 29 2.57 -0.40 -5.67
C GLY A 29 1.55 -0.30 -4.53
N GLY A 30 1.84 -0.95 -3.38
CA GLY A 30 1.00 -0.89 -2.18
C GLY A 30 0.88 0.53 -1.61
N ILE A 31 1.96 1.31 -1.66
CA ILE A 31 2.02 2.70 -1.18
C ILE A 31 1.18 3.62 -2.07
N ILE A 32 1.30 3.48 -3.39
CA ILE A 32 0.54 4.29 -4.35
C ILE A 32 -0.95 4.03 -4.20
N LEU A 33 -1.35 2.76 -4.14
CA LEU A 33 -2.75 2.36 -3.96
C LEU A 33 -3.31 2.85 -2.62
N ALA A 34 -2.54 2.74 -1.52
CA ALA A 34 -2.92 3.29 -0.22
C ALA A 34 -3.12 4.81 -0.27
N GLY A 35 -2.22 5.52 -0.97
CA GLY A 35 -2.31 6.97 -1.15
C GLY A 35 -3.56 7.40 -1.92
N ILE A 36 -3.89 6.70 -3.00
CA ILE A 36 -5.11 6.98 -3.80
C ILE A 36 -6.37 6.69 -2.96
N ALA A 37 -6.39 5.54 -2.24
CA ALA A 37 -7.51 5.20 -1.35
C ALA A 37 -7.75 6.29 -0.29
N LEU A 38 -6.66 6.79 0.31
CA LEU A 38 -6.72 7.85 1.31
C LEU A 38 -7.21 9.18 0.70
N TYR A 39 -6.77 9.52 -0.51
CA TYR A 39 -7.21 10.72 -1.22
C TYR A 39 -8.72 10.67 -1.52
N LEU A 40 -9.22 9.56 -2.06
CA LEU A 40 -10.66 9.37 -2.32
C LEU A 40 -11.49 9.46 -1.02
N ALA A 41 -11.03 8.80 0.05
CA ALA A 41 -11.71 8.84 1.33
C ALA A 41 -11.73 10.26 1.94
N ASN A 42 -10.66 11.06 1.75
CA ASN A 42 -10.62 12.44 2.20
C ASN A 42 -11.60 13.34 1.41
N ARG A 43 -11.78 13.10 0.10
CA ARG A 43 -12.77 13.83 -0.70
C ARG A 43 -14.20 13.54 -0.25
N ASP A 44 -14.54 12.28 -0.03
CA ASP A 44 -15.87 11.90 0.48
C ASP A 44 -16.12 12.41 1.89
N LYS A 45 -15.10 12.44 2.73
CA LYS A 45 -15.19 13.09 4.04
C LYS A 45 -15.53 14.58 3.92
N ALA A 46 -14.90 15.30 2.99
CA ALA A 46 -15.20 16.71 2.77
C ALA A 46 -16.61 16.94 2.22
N LEU A 47 -17.12 16.03 1.37
CA LEU A 47 -18.51 16.04 0.90
C LEU A 47 -19.51 15.78 2.04
N TYR A 48 -19.21 14.80 2.89
CA TYR A 48 -20.03 14.47 4.06
C TYR A 48 -20.13 15.64 5.04
N ILE A 49 -19.03 16.35 5.30
CA ILE A 49 -19.01 17.49 6.22
C ILE A 49 -19.89 18.65 5.71
N GLN A 50 -19.97 18.82 4.39
CA GLN A 50 -20.81 19.87 3.80
C GLN A 50 -22.30 19.54 3.90
N ASN A 51 -22.68 18.27 3.75
CA ASN A 51 -24.09 17.84 3.71
C ASN A 51 -24.31 16.50 4.46
N PRO A 52 -24.17 16.46 5.79
CA PRO A 52 -24.21 15.20 6.54
C PRO A 52 -25.59 14.53 6.55
N GLU A 53 -26.68 15.30 6.40
CA GLU A 53 -28.06 14.79 6.34
C GLU A 53 -28.40 14.06 5.04
N PHE A 54 -27.56 14.16 4.02
CA PHE A 54 -27.80 13.53 2.72
C PHE A 54 -27.11 12.18 2.55
N TYR A 55 -26.29 11.73 3.50
CA TYR A 55 -25.44 10.55 3.33
C TYR A 55 -25.51 9.55 4.50
N ASP A 56 -25.75 8.26 4.20
CA ASP A 56 -25.80 7.20 5.25
C ASP A 56 -24.50 6.39 5.42
N ASN A 57 -23.64 6.37 4.39
CA ASN A 57 -22.55 5.39 4.28
C ASN A 57 -21.19 5.94 4.73
N TYR A 58 -21.16 7.04 5.48
CA TYR A 58 -19.91 7.65 5.95
C TYR A 58 -19.09 6.70 6.84
N GLY A 59 -19.73 5.72 7.49
CA GLY A 59 -19.04 4.64 8.19
C GLY A 59 -18.01 3.91 7.31
N GLN A 60 -18.36 3.63 6.04
CA GLN A 60 -17.45 2.97 5.10
C GLN A 60 -16.24 3.85 4.76
N VAL A 61 -16.46 5.16 4.59
CA VAL A 61 -15.38 6.13 4.34
C VAL A 61 -14.41 6.20 5.52
N LYS A 62 -14.92 6.19 6.76
CA LYS A 62 -14.07 6.13 7.96
C LYS A 62 -13.23 4.87 7.98
N THR A 63 -13.86 3.70 7.74
CA THR A 63 -13.15 2.41 7.71
C THR A 63 -12.09 2.38 6.62
N ALA A 64 -12.42 2.79 5.40
CA ALA A 64 -11.48 2.87 4.28
C ALA A 64 -10.27 3.76 4.61
N ARG A 65 -10.51 4.90 5.26
CA ARG A 65 -9.47 5.83 5.68
C ARG A 65 -8.53 5.24 6.72
N ILE A 66 -9.08 4.55 7.72
CA ILE A 66 -8.30 3.86 8.76
C ILE A 66 -7.44 2.75 8.12
N LEU A 67 -8.05 1.91 7.29
CA LEU A 67 -7.33 0.83 6.60
C LEU A 67 -6.22 1.37 5.68
N ALA A 68 -6.49 2.43 4.92
CA ALA A 68 -5.48 3.05 4.05
C ALA A 68 -4.27 3.58 4.84
N ILE A 69 -4.50 4.17 6.02
CA ILE A 69 -3.41 4.64 6.90
C ILE A 69 -2.60 3.45 7.44
N ILE A 70 -3.28 2.40 7.91
CA ILE A 70 -2.61 1.19 8.42
C ILE A 70 -1.74 0.56 7.31
N SER A 71 -2.29 0.38 6.11
CA SER A 71 -1.56 -0.16 4.97
C SER A 71 -0.34 0.70 4.62
N LEU A 72 -0.49 2.02 4.60
CA LEU A 72 0.61 2.94 4.29
C LEU A 72 1.74 2.86 5.32
N VAL A 73 1.40 2.77 6.61
CA VAL A 73 2.38 2.61 7.70
C VAL A 73 3.10 1.27 7.59
N LEU A 74 2.37 0.17 7.35
CA LEU A 74 2.97 -1.15 7.17
C LEU A 74 3.90 -1.19 5.96
N SER A 75 3.47 -0.67 4.81
CA SER A 75 4.34 -0.57 3.63
C SER A 75 5.59 0.27 3.89
N ALA A 76 5.48 1.38 4.62
CA ALA A 76 6.63 2.20 4.98
C ALA A 76 7.62 1.45 5.89
N LEU A 77 7.13 0.70 6.88
CA LEU A 77 7.96 -0.13 7.75
C LEU A 77 8.68 -1.25 6.98
N THR A 78 7.97 -1.93 6.07
CA THR A 78 8.57 -2.94 5.19
C THR A 78 9.69 -2.34 4.33
N LEU A 79 9.45 -1.14 3.78
CA LEU A 79 10.44 -0.44 2.95
C LEU A 79 11.67 -0.03 3.76
N ILE A 80 11.49 0.49 4.99
CA ILE A 80 12.60 0.79 5.91
C ILE A 80 13.39 -0.48 6.23
N THR A 81 12.71 -1.57 6.56
CA THR A 81 13.35 -2.86 6.88
C THR A 81 14.15 -3.38 5.69
N MET A 82 13.61 -3.27 4.48
CA MET A 82 14.31 -3.63 3.24
C MET A 82 15.59 -2.80 3.05
N ILE A 83 15.53 -1.48 3.25
CA ILE A 83 16.70 -0.60 3.15
C ILE A 83 17.76 -0.96 4.21
N VAL A 84 17.36 -1.16 5.46
CA VAL A 84 18.28 -1.53 6.54
C VAL A 84 18.96 -2.87 6.25
N THR A 85 18.20 -3.86 5.80
CA THR A 85 18.74 -5.18 5.43
C THR A 85 19.75 -5.05 4.28
N LEU A 86 19.44 -4.28 3.24
CA LEU A 86 20.36 -4.02 2.13
C LEU A 86 21.67 -3.37 2.59
N ILE A 87 21.60 -2.38 3.47
CA ILE A 87 22.80 -1.73 4.02
C ILE A 87 23.60 -2.73 4.88
N SER A 88 22.93 -3.53 5.71
CA SER A 88 23.59 -4.51 6.59
C SER A 88 24.26 -5.66 5.85
N LEU A 89 23.76 -6.04 4.66
CA LEU A 89 24.32 -7.10 3.82
C LEU A 89 25.55 -6.65 3.00
N GLY A 90 26.09 -5.46 3.24
CA GLY A 90 27.20 -4.91 2.46
C GLY A 90 26.75 -4.05 1.27
N GLY A 91 25.49 -3.61 1.27
CA GLY A 91 24.94 -2.78 0.22
C GLY A 91 24.53 -3.58 -1.03
N ILE A 92 24.15 -2.83 -2.06
CA ILE A 92 23.77 -3.40 -3.36
C ILE A 92 24.96 -4.11 -4.02
N GLU A 93 26.20 -3.65 -3.75
CA GLU A 93 27.44 -4.21 -4.29
C GLU A 93 27.67 -5.66 -3.84
N ALA A 94 27.63 -5.93 -2.54
CA ALA A 94 27.77 -7.30 -2.01
C ALA A 94 26.67 -8.25 -2.51
N TYR A 95 25.47 -7.73 -2.77
CA TYR A 95 24.40 -8.51 -3.37
C TYR A 95 24.69 -8.89 -4.83
N PHE A 96 25.25 -7.97 -5.62
CA PHE A 96 25.66 -8.26 -6.99
C PHE A 96 26.84 -9.24 -7.06
N ASP A 97 27.83 -9.08 -6.16
CA ASP A 97 28.98 -9.98 -6.09
C ASP A 97 28.55 -11.42 -5.75
N MET A 98 27.66 -11.60 -4.76
CA MET A 98 27.10 -12.93 -4.45
C MET A 98 26.39 -13.57 -5.64
N ILE A 99 25.67 -12.78 -6.44
CA ILE A 99 24.96 -13.30 -7.62
C ILE A 99 25.97 -13.74 -8.69
N GLU A 100 27.03 -12.98 -8.90
CA GLU A 100 28.07 -13.30 -9.87
C GLU A 100 28.85 -14.57 -9.49
N GLU A 101 29.21 -14.72 -8.21
CA GLU A 101 29.86 -15.93 -7.70
C GLU A 101 28.98 -17.16 -7.86
N MET A 102 27.69 -17.06 -7.49
CA MET A 102 26.74 -18.15 -7.63
C MET A 102 26.54 -18.58 -9.09
N GLN A 103 26.55 -17.62 -10.04
CA GLN A 103 26.50 -17.92 -11.47
C GLN A 103 27.78 -18.60 -11.98
N ARG A 104 28.95 -18.20 -11.48
CA ARG A 104 30.22 -18.86 -11.83
C ARG A 104 30.27 -20.30 -11.33
N GLU A 105 29.85 -20.55 -10.09
CA GLU A 105 29.79 -21.91 -9.54
C GLU A 105 28.77 -22.79 -10.29
N TYR A 106 27.57 -22.28 -10.56
CA TYR A 106 26.58 -23.02 -11.38
C TYR A 106 27.10 -23.31 -12.79
N GLY A 107 27.81 -22.35 -13.40
CA GLY A 107 28.43 -22.55 -14.72
C GLY A 107 29.51 -23.62 -14.71
N GLN A 108 30.27 -23.77 -13.62
CA GLN A 108 31.27 -24.82 -13.45
C GLN A 108 30.68 -26.19 -13.08
N GLN A 109 29.51 -26.24 -12.43
CA GLN A 109 28.83 -27.51 -12.12
C GLN A 109 28.07 -28.11 -13.31
N VAL A 110 27.78 -27.32 -14.35
CA VAL A 110 26.99 -27.73 -15.52
C VAL A 110 27.85 -28.02 -16.76
N SER A 111 29.17 -27.81 -16.69
CA SER A 111 30.17 -28.17 -17.71
C SER A 111 30.93 -29.45 -17.35
#